data_AF-A0A353ZF06-F1
#
_entry.id   AF-A0A353ZF06-F1
#
_cell.length_a   1.000
_cell.length_b   1.000
_cell.length_c   1.000
_cell.angle_alpha   90.00
_cell.angle_beta   90.00
_cell.angle_gamma   90.00
#
_symmetry.space_group_name_H-M   'P 1'
#
loop_
_entity.id
_entity.type
_entity.pdbx_description
1 polymer ?
#
loop_
_entity_poly.entity_id
_entity_poly.type
_entity_poly.pdbx_seq_one_letter_code
_entity_poly.pdbx_strand_id
1 'polypeptide(L)'
;MGTSRKVTETQLDKAKAALAARVSALKAKGVEAKGLKNDPKWRLLDGKVRQIAGRIRKIAELEAVEADLAQHRIERQAQLAAKKAEKKAGVKKVKEDKKPKAKAKAEAKAPPSGPKGGKK
;
A
#
# COMPACT_ATOMS: atom_id res chain seq x y z
N MET A 1 -17.51 -1.73 3.34
CA MET A 1 -18.22 -1.95 2.06
C MET A 1 -17.63 -1.04 1.00
N GLY A 2 -16.59 -1.49 0.30
CA GLY A 2 -16.03 -0.75 -0.83
C GLY A 2 -17.01 -0.81 -2.01
N THR A 3 -17.60 0.32 -2.39
CA THR A 3 -18.38 0.41 -3.63
C THR A 3 -17.43 0.25 -4.80
N SER A 4 -17.72 -0.67 -5.72
CA SER A 4 -16.88 -0.91 -6.90
C SER A 4 -16.72 0.36 -7.74
N ARG A 5 -15.60 0.47 -8.45
CA ARG A 5 -15.28 1.60 -9.34
C ARG A 5 -16.44 1.92 -10.31
N LYS A 6 -16.96 0.89 -10.98
CA LYS A 6 -18.10 0.98 -11.92
C LYS A 6 -19.36 1.59 -11.29
N VAL A 7 -19.68 1.22 -10.05
CA VAL A 7 -20.83 1.79 -9.33
C VAL A 7 -20.61 3.28 -9.06
N THR A 8 -19.39 3.65 -8.68
CA THR A 8 -19.04 5.05 -8.40
C THR A 8 -19.02 5.92 -9.66
N GLU A 9 -18.57 5.36 -10.79
CA GLU A 9 -18.66 5.99 -12.12
C GLU A 9 -20.12 6.21 -12.53
N THR A 10 -20.98 5.20 -12.37
CA THR A 10 -22.41 5.33 -12.65
C THR A 10 -23.07 6.42 -11.78
N GLN A 11 -22.67 6.55 -10.52
CA GLN A 11 -23.14 7.62 -9.65
C GLN A 11 -22.66 9.00 -10.12
N LEU A 12 -21.43 9.10 -10.64
CA LEU A 12 -20.90 10.34 -11.21
C LEU A 12 -21.73 10.78 -12.41
N ASP A 13 -22.06 9.85 -13.31
CA ASP A 13 -22.85 10.16 -14.51
C ASP A 13 -24.26 10.63 -14.16
N LYS A 14 -24.91 9.97 -13.20
CA LYS A 14 -26.21 10.42 -12.67
C LYS A 14 -26.11 11.82 -12.04
N ALA A 15 -25.06 12.10 -11.28
CA ALA A 15 -24.86 13.41 -10.67
C ALA A 15 -24.61 14.51 -11.71
N LYS A 16 -23.82 14.22 -12.76
CA LYS A 16 -23.59 15.12 -13.90
C LYS A 16 -24.87 15.38 -14.68
N ALA A 17 -25.67 14.35 -14.95
CA ALA A 17 -26.96 14.49 -15.62
C ALA A 17 -27.91 15.39 -14.81
N ALA A 18 -27.97 15.21 -13.49
CA ALA A 18 -28.78 16.05 -12.61
C ALA A 18 -28.30 17.53 -12.59
N LEU A 19 -26.98 17.75 -12.57
CA LEU A 19 -26.40 19.09 -12.67
C LEU A 19 -26.74 19.74 -14.02
N ALA A 20 -26.59 19.01 -15.12
CA ALA A 20 -26.91 19.49 -16.46
C ALA A 20 -28.39 19.86 -16.58
N ALA A 21 -29.30 19.02 -16.09
CA ALA A 21 -30.72 19.31 -16.06
C ALA A 21 -31.04 20.59 -15.27
N ARG A 22 -30.37 20.79 -14.12
CA ARG A 22 -30.53 22.03 -13.32
C ARG A 22 -30.01 23.25 -14.08
N VAL A 23 -28.86 23.15 -14.73
CA VAL A 23 -28.30 24.24 -15.55
C VAL A 23 -29.25 24.60 -16.69
N SER A 24 -29.78 23.61 -17.41
CA SER A 24 -30.76 23.86 -18.48
C SER A 24 -32.02 24.53 -17.95
N ALA A 25 -32.55 24.09 -16.81
CA ALA A 25 -33.72 24.70 -16.18
C ALA A 25 -33.46 26.15 -15.71
N LEU A 26 -32.24 26.46 -15.26
CA LEU A 26 -31.86 27.82 -14.87
C LEU A 26 -31.66 28.72 -16.09
N LYS A 27 -31.05 28.22 -17.16
CA LYS A 27 -30.92 28.94 -18.43
C LYS A 27 -32.27 29.26 -19.05
N ALA A 28 -33.22 28.32 -18.99
CA ALA A 28 -34.60 28.54 -19.46
C ALA A 28 -35.32 29.65 -18.67
N LYS A 29 -34.87 29.95 -17.44
CA LYS A 29 -35.35 31.07 -16.62
C LYS A 29 -34.56 32.36 -16.81
N GLY A 30 -33.66 32.41 -17.78
CA GLY A 30 -32.81 33.57 -18.05
C GLY A 30 -31.63 33.74 -17.09
N VAL A 31 -31.30 32.72 -16.28
CA VAL A 31 -30.16 32.81 -15.36
C VAL A 31 -28.85 32.57 -16.13
N GLU A 32 -27.99 33.58 -16.18
CA GLU A 32 -26.67 33.49 -16.82
C GLU A 32 -25.65 32.70 -15.98
N ALA A 33 -24.51 32.38 -16.60
CA ALA A 33 -23.46 31.55 -16.00
C ALA A 33 -22.96 32.06 -14.63
N LYS A 34 -22.90 33.38 -14.43
CA LYS A 34 -22.54 33.97 -13.12
C LYS A 34 -23.63 33.74 -12.07
N GLY A 35 -24.90 33.76 -12.47
CA GLY A 35 -26.06 33.49 -11.60
C GLY A 35 -26.19 32.02 -11.19
N LEU A 36 -25.67 31.08 -11.99
CA LEU A 36 -25.68 29.65 -11.64
C LEU A 36 -24.97 29.36 -10.31
N LYS A 37 -23.86 30.05 -10.05
CA LYS A 37 -23.07 29.87 -8.81
C LYS A 37 -23.80 30.37 -7.57
N ASN A 38 -24.80 31.22 -7.73
CA ASN A 38 -25.63 31.73 -6.63
C ASN A 38 -26.80 30.80 -6.31
N ASP A 39 -27.16 29.86 -7.19
CA ASP A 39 -28.21 28.88 -6.94
C ASP A 39 -27.73 27.81 -5.93
N PRO A 40 -28.36 27.69 -4.75
CA PRO A 40 -27.94 26.73 -3.73
C PRO A 40 -28.01 25.28 -4.22
N LYS A 41 -29.02 24.96 -5.05
CA LYS A 41 -29.22 23.61 -5.59
C LYS A 41 -28.15 23.25 -6.61
N TRP A 42 -27.74 24.19 -7.46
CA TRP A 42 -26.60 24.03 -8.35
C TRP A 42 -25.31 23.76 -7.57
N ARG A 43 -25.01 24.54 -6.52
CA ARG A 43 -23.82 24.34 -5.69
C ARG A 43 -23.80 22.97 -5.02
N LEU A 44 -24.96 22.50 -4.54
CA LEU A 44 -25.09 21.19 -3.92
C LEU A 44 -24.83 20.06 -4.93
N LEU A 45 -25.37 20.17 -6.15
CA LEU A 45 -25.14 19.19 -7.21
C LEU A 45 -23.68 19.21 -7.70
N ASP A 46 -23.07 20.40 -7.85
CA ASP A 46 -21.65 20.55 -8.20
C ASP A 46 -20.76 19.91 -7.12
N GLY A 47 -21.06 20.17 -5.85
CA GLY A 47 -20.38 19.56 -4.71
C GLY A 47 -20.45 18.02 -4.75
N LYS A 48 -21.64 17.46 -5.04
CA LYS A 48 -21.80 16.00 -5.20
C LYS A 48 -20.94 15.45 -6.35
N VAL A 49 -20.93 16.12 -7.51
CA VAL A 49 -20.08 15.72 -8.65
C VAL A 49 -18.61 15.70 -8.24
N ARG A 50 -18.12 16.76 -7.58
CA ARG A 50 -16.73 16.84 -7.11
C ARG A 50 -16.40 15.76 -6.09
N GLN A 51 -17.30 15.50 -5.15
CA GLN A 51 -17.10 14.48 -4.12
C GLN A 51 -16.99 13.08 -4.73
N ILE A 52 -17.89 12.73 -5.66
CA ILE A 52 -17.86 11.43 -6.33
C ILE A 52 -16.61 11.30 -7.20
N ALA A 53 -16.23 12.34 -7.93
CA ALA A 53 -14.98 12.36 -8.70
C ALA A 53 -13.73 12.20 -7.81
N GLY A 54 -13.74 12.79 -6.61
CA GLY A 54 -12.70 12.56 -5.60
C GLY A 54 -12.64 11.10 -5.14
N ARG A 55 -13.79 10.47 -4.90
CA ARG A 55 -13.87 9.05 -4.53
C ARG A 55 -13.32 8.14 -5.64
N ILE A 56 -13.62 8.40 -6.91
CA ILE A 56 -13.07 7.62 -8.03
C ILE A 56 -11.56 7.71 -8.07
N ARG A 57 -10.99 8.91 -7.90
CA ARG A 57 -9.54 9.09 -7.81
C ARG A 57 -8.96 8.28 -6.64
N LYS A 58 -9.62 8.29 -5.48
CA LYS A 58 -9.15 7.52 -4.34
C LYS A 58 -9.22 6.01 -4.56
N ILE A 59 -10.26 5.53 -5.25
CA ILE A 59 -10.36 4.12 -5.65
C ILE A 59 -9.20 3.77 -6.58
N ALA A 60 -8.88 4.60 -7.56
CA ALA A 60 -7.77 4.37 -8.48
C ALA A 60 -6.40 4.34 -7.76
N GLU A 61 -6.18 5.23 -6.78
CA GLU A 61 -4.98 5.19 -5.93
C GLU A 61 -4.88 3.88 -5.14
N LEU A 62 -5.99 3.40 -4.57
CA LEU A 62 -6.02 2.15 -3.83
C LEU A 62 -5.78 0.94 -4.75
N GLU A 63 -6.37 0.94 -5.95
CA GLU A 63 -6.12 -0.09 -6.98
C GLU A 63 -4.63 -0.16 -7.35
N ALA A 64 -3.95 0.99 -7.47
CA ALA A 64 -2.51 1.02 -7.74
C ALA A 64 -1.68 0.44 -6.58
N VAL A 65 -1.98 0.85 -5.33
CA VAL A 65 -1.28 0.33 -4.14
C VAL A 65 -1.52 -1.18 -3.97
N GLU A 66 -2.72 -1.66 -4.24
CA GLU A 66 -3.04 -3.09 -4.19
C GLU A 66 -2.24 -3.89 -5.23
N ALA A 67 -2.05 -3.34 -6.44
CA ALA A 67 -1.21 -3.96 -7.47
C ALA A 67 0.26 -4.06 -7.04
N ASP A 68 0.82 -2.99 -6.47
CA ASP A 68 2.20 -2.97 -5.98
C ASP A 68 2.40 -3.98 -4.83
N LEU A 69 1.45 -4.04 -3.89
CA LEU A 69 1.47 -5.01 -2.80
C LEU A 69 1.35 -6.46 -3.30
N ALA A 70 0.58 -6.70 -4.38
CA ALA A 70 0.48 -8.01 -4.99
C ALA A 70 1.83 -8.46 -5.58
N GLN A 71 2.56 -7.57 -6.26
CA GLN A 71 3.91 -7.86 -6.77
C GLN A 71 4.88 -8.21 -5.64
N HIS A 72 4.94 -7.39 -4.59
CA HIS A 72 5.81 -7.67 -3.43
C HIS A 72 5.46 -8.97 -2.71
N ARG A 73 4.18 -9.37 -2.68
CA ARG A 73 3.78 -10.68 -2.13
C ARG A 73 4.32 -11.83 -2.96
N ILE A 74 4.27 -11.72 -4.29
CA ILE A 74 4.81 -12.74 -5.21
C ILE A 74 6.32 -12.85 -5.04
N GLU A 75 7.04 -11.73 -5.05
CA GLU A 75 8.49 -11.70 -4.85
C GLU A 75 8.90 -12.30 -3.50
N ARG A 76 8.21 -11.95 -2.43
CA ARG A 76 8.49 -12.48 -1.09
C ARG A 76 8.23 -13.98 -1.01
N GLN A 77 7.16 -14.47 -1.65
CA GLN A 77 6.88 -15.91 -1.73
C GLN A 77 7.97 -16.64 -2.51
N ALA A 78 8.45 -16.09 -3.62
CA ALA A 78 9.55 -16.65 -4.41
C ALA A 78 10.85 -16.71 -3.59
N GLN A 79 11.21 -15.65 -2.87
CA GLN A 79 12.38 -15.63 -1.99
C GLN A 79 12.29 -16.64 -0.84
N LEU A 80 11.10 -16.79 -0.24
CA LEU A 80 10.90 -17.78 0.83
C LEU A 80 10.97 -19.22 0.29
N ALA A 81 10.49 -19.46 -0.93
CA ALA A 81 10.63 -20.75 -1.60
C ALA A 81 12.10 -21.05 -1.92
N ALA A 82 12.85 -20.09 -2.46
CA ALA A 82 14.28 -20.23 -2.75
C ALA A 82 15.09 -20.50 -1.47
N LYS A 83 14.89 -19.72 -0.40
CA LYS A 83 15.57 -19.94 0.89
C LYS A 83 15.23 -21.29 1.53
N LYS A 84 14.01 -21.81 1.36
CA LYS A 84 13.63 -23.15 1.82
C LYS A 84 14.29 -24.25 0.99
N ALA A 85 14.42 -24.06 -0.32
CA ALA A 85 15.11 -24.99 -1.21
C ALA A 85 16.62 -25.08 -0.88
N GLU A 86 17.28 -23.94 -0.66
CA GLU A 86 18.69 -23.89 -0.26
C GLU A 86 18.93 -24.57 1.10
N LYS A 87 18.07 -24.32 2.09
CA LYS A 87 18.16 -25.01 3.39
C LYS A 87 17.95 -26.53 3.29
N LYS A 88 17.07 -27.00 2.41
CA LYS A 88 16.89 -28.44 2.15
C LYS A 88 18.08 -29.06 1.40
N ALA A 89 18.70 -28.32 0.49
CA ALA A 89 19.89 -28.78 -0.23
C ALA A 89 21.16 -28.80 0.66
N GLY A 90 21.30 -27.83 1.58
CA GLY A 90 22.43 -27.72 2.50
C GLY A 90 22.49 -28.82 3.57
N VAL A 91 21.37 -29.42 3.96
CA VAL A 91 21.32 -30.49 4.98
C VAL A 91 21.85 -31.83 4.45
N LYS A 92 21.93 -32.04 3.13
CA LYS A 92 22.48 -33.29 2.55
C LYS A 92 24.02 -33.36 2.52
N LYS A 93 24.75 -32.28 2.83
CA LYS A 93 26.23 -32.24 2.73
C LYS A 93 27.00 -32.37 4.05
N VAL A 94 26.35 -32.66 5.19
CA VAL A 94 27.05 -32.76 6.49
C VAL A 94 26.83 -34.12 7.18
N LYS A 95 27.03 -35.23 6.45
CA LYS A 95 27.04 -36.56 7.06
C LYS A 95 28.12 -37.50 6.50
N GLU A 96 29.32 -36.98 6.34
CA GLU A 96 30.62 -37.68 6.29
C GLU A 96 31.61 -36.57 6.63
N ASP A 97 31.98 -36.37 7.89
CA ASP A 97 33.19 -36.95 8.43
C ASP A 97 33.19 -36.76 9.96
N LYS A 98 33.20 -37.86 10.72
CA LYS A 98 33.47 -37.76 12.17
C LYS A 98 34.30 -38.94 12.67
N LYS A 99 35.55 -38.56 13.04
CA LYS A 99 36.52 -39.14 14.00
C LYS A 99 37.48 -40.23 13.49
N PRO A 100 38.70 -40.41 14.10
CA PRO A 100 39.36 -39.72 15.24
C PRO A 100 40.84 -39.30 14.95
N LYS A 101 41.71 -38.67 15.78
CA LYS A 101 42.07 -38.85 17.20
C LYS A 101 43.20 -37.84 17.59
N ALA A 102 43.17 -37.37 18.85
CA ALA A 102 44.29 -37.14 19.80
C ALA A 102 45.33 -36.00 19.71
N LYS A 103 45.40 -35.28 20.87
CA LYS A 103 46.55 -34.68 21.60
C LYS A 103 47.17 -33.39 20.98
N ALA A 104 47.53 -32.35 21.73
CA ALA A 104 48.02 -32.27 23.11
C ALA A 104 47.65 -30.95 23.83
N LYS A 105 47.85 -31.00 25.14
CA LYS A 105 47.51 -30.09 26.24
C LYS A 105 48.77 -29.31 26.67
N ALA A 106 48.64 -28.02 26.98
CA ALA A 106 49.43 -27.22 27.95
C ALA A 106 49.03 -25.73 27.78
N GLU A 107 48.07 -25.18 28.53
CA GLU A 107 48.21 -24.62 29.90
C GLU A 107 49.46 -23.75 30.11
N ALA A 108 49.28 -22.42 30.13
CA ALA A 108 49.92 -21.55 31.12
C ALA A 108 49.30 -20.12 31.16
N LYS A 109 48.61 -19.88 32.29
CA LYS A 109 48.56 -18.64 33.09
C LYS A 109 47.58 -17.52 32.73
N ALA A 110 46.70 -17.30 33.71
CA ALA A 110 45.59 -16.37 33.82
C ALA A 110 46.04 -14.94 34.29
N PRO A 111 45.10 -13.97 34.36
CA PRO A 111 45.27 -12.49 34.40
C PRO A 111 45.47 -11.99 35.88
N PRO A 112 45.31 -10.71 36.32
CA PRO A 112 44.66 -9.52 35.72
C PRO A 112 45.27 -8.12 36.02
N SER A 113 44.85 -7.09 35.28
CA SER A 113 44.93 -5.70 35.75
C SER A 113 43.86 -4.79 35.12
N GLY A 114 42.65 -4.87 35.67
CA GLY A 114 41.91 -3.73 36.23
C GLY A 114 41.36 -2.58 35.37
N PRO A 115 40.38 -1.81 35.90
CA PRO A 115 39.39 -1.05 35.15
C PRO A 115 39.48 0.49 35.35
N LYS A 116 38.78 1.26 34.49
CA LYS A 116 38.17 2.61 34.69
C LYS A 116 38.25 3.41 33.37
N GLY A 117 37.29 4.22 32.95
CA GLY A 117 36.04 4.70 33.54
C GLY A 117 35.02 4.94 32.42
N GLY A 118 33.75 5.25 32.69
CA GLY A 118 33.24 6.02 33.82
C GLY A 118 32.58 7.26 33.26
N LYS A 119 31.27 7.16 33.04
CA LYS A 119 30.33 8.26 32.75
C LYS A 119 30.66 9.55 33.51
N LYS A 120 30.58 10.68 32.81
CA LYS A 120 29.69 11.79 33.18
C LYS A 120 29.38 12.62 31.96
#